data_AF-A0A1Y2GUY4-F1
#
_entry.id   AF-A0A1Y2GUY4-F1
#
_cell.length_a   1.000
_cell.length_b   1.000
_cell.length_c   1.000
_cell.angle_alpha   90.00
_cell.angle_beta   90.00
_cell.angle_gamma   90.00
#
_symmetry.space_group_name_H-M   'P 1'
#
loop_
_entity.id
_entity.type
_entity.pdbx_description
1 polymer ?
#
loop_
_entity_poly.entity_id
_entity_poly.type
_entity_poly.pdbx_seq_one_letter_code
_entity_poly.pdbx_strand_id
1 'polypeptide(L)'
;MFENMGNWLLAIAAEMPFETDWESSLNGSWYLSPRRHMVEFFIYNMVFLSTAHFFYRRALSPGSPISRLFSSYVPPAKKSRIEITVQLLLTISLAITVYQKWTRGGLLYLLQPCHMSAMMLISILAGPKDRKWPHILLNIYFHIMWGTMLALLSPDLRDYDMFFEVENFYIEHYLLLIAPVYMIWSNRYVIWPASMDVALMSFSLFALYHSMILSTVALVRGQNLNYLLMPPPGPLQFFGKWYRPVMYAFCVFLTMSRYFLVELVIQYMPRRKIHPLQSETKDGTVKRKTL
;
A
#
# COMPACT_ATOMS: atom_id res chain seq x y z
N MET A 1 3.90 32.80 15.36
CA MET A 1 3.10 31.82 14.58
C MET A 1 3.58 30.39 14.81
N PHE A 2 4.84 30.04 14.49
CA PHE A 2 5.30 28.64 14.56
C PHE A 2 5.44 28.05 15.98
N GLU A 3 5.71 28.85 17.01
CA GLU A 3 5.73 28.36 18.40
C GLU A 3 4.32 27.98 18.88
N ASN A 4 3.32 28.80 18.53
CA ASN A 4 1.91 28.51 18.82
C ASN A 4 1.44 27.19 18.20
N MET A 5 1.99 26.81 17.04
CA MET A 5 1.68 25.52 16.39
C MET A 5 2.18 24.33 17.22
N GLY A 6 3.38 24.44 17.82
CA GLY A 6 3.92 23.39 18.68
C GLY A 6 3.08 23.21 19.95
N ASN A 7 2.70 24.32 20.58
CA ASN A 7 1.86 24.30 21.79
C ASN A 7 0.47 23.72 21.51
N TRP A 8 -0.12 24.06 20.35
CA TRP A 8 -1.40 23.49 19.94
C TRP A 8 -1.29 21.97 19.73
N LEU A 9 -0.22 21.48 19.09
CA LEU A 9 -0.03 20.05 18.91
C LEU A 9 0.10 19.33 20.26
N LEU A 10 0.86 19.89 21.20
CA LEU A 10 1.01 19.33 22.54
C LEU A 10 -0.33 19.22 23.28
N ALA A 11 -1.30 20.09 23.00
CA ALA A 11 -2.62 20.05 23.62
C ALA A 11 -3.51 18.89 23.14
N ILE A 12 -3.19 18.28 21.99
CA ILE A 12 -4.00 17.21 21.37
C ILE A 12 -3.24 15.89 21.19
N ALA A 13 -1.91 15.93 21.22
CA ALA A 13 -1.06 14.76 21.10
C ALA A 13 -1.04 13.97 22.40
N ALA A 14 -0.71 12.69 22.30
CA ALA A 14 -0.41 11.90 23.48
C ALA A 14 0.80 12.47 24.23
N GLU A 15 0.84 12.27 25.54
CA GLU A 15 2.05 12.50 26.33
C GLU A 15 3.11 11.50 25.88
N MET A 16 4.25 12.02 25.43
CA MET A 16 5.37 11.23 24.93
C MET A 16 6.67 11.72 25.59
N PRO A 17 7.62 10.81 25.85
CA PRO A 17 8.93 11.18 26.39
C PRO A 17 9.76 11.94 25.35
N PHE A 18 10.72 12.74 25.81
CA PHE A 18 11.73 13.36 24.95
C PHE A 18 12.91 12.42 24.66
N GLU A 19 13.17 11.49 25.57
CA GLU A 19 14.15 10.43 25.36
C GLU A 19 13.55 9.31 24.52
N THR A 20 14.32 8.84 23.55
CA THR A 20 13.92 7.78 22.65
C THR A 20 14.35 6.44 23.21
N ASP A 21 13.38 5.55 23.46
CA ASP A 21 13.63 4.14 23.68
C ASP A 21 14.02 3.48 22.36
N TRP A 22 15.25 2.96 22.27
CA TRP A 22 15.76 2.29 21.08
C TRP A 22 15.54 0.77 21.11
N GLU A 23 15.17 0.22 22.27
CA GLU A 23 14.88 -1.21 22.42
C GLU A 23 13.50 -1.52 21.85
N SER A 24 12.50 -0.71 22.18
CA SER A 24 11.17 -0.77 21.55
C SER A 24 11.08 0.09 20.28
N SER A 25 10.11 -0.23 19.42
CA SER A 25 9.68 0.69 18.36
C SER A 25 8.19 0.98 18.35
N LEU A 26 7.47 0.51 19.38
CA LEU A 26 6.03 0.69 19.48
C LEU A 26 5.69 2.11 19.94
N ASN A 27 6.32 2.57 21.01
CA ASN A 27 5.98 3.86 21.59
C ASN A 27 6.76 4.99 20.92
N GLY A 28 6.08 6.11 20.74
CA GLY A 28 6.66 7.33 20.20
C GLY A 28 7.45 8.11 21.24
N SER A 29 8.34 8.96 20.75
CA SER A 29 9.01 10.00 21.53
C SER A 29 8.99 11.30 20.75
N TRP A 30 9.22 12.43 21.43
CA TRP A 30 9.47 13.74 20.81
C TRP A 30 10.87 13.83 20.20
N TYR A 31 11.29 12.79 19.48
CA TYR A 31 12.55 12.74 18.74
C TYR A 31 12.68 13.93 17.77
N LEU A 32 11.55 14.27 17.12
CA LEU A 32 11.37 15.52 16.42
C LEU A 32 10.50 16.46 17.27
N SER A 33 10.81 17.76 17.22
CA SER A 33 10.05 18.73 18.00
C SER A 33 8.58 18.81 17.53
N PRO A 34 7.62 19.10 18.42
CA PRO A 34 6.21 19.28 18.06
C PRO A 34 6.03 20.28 16.90
N ARG A 35 6.79 21.38 16.93
CA ARG A 35 6.82 22.37 15.83
C ARG A 35 7.18 21.73 14.49
N ARG A 36 8.18 20.84 14.45
CA ARG A 36 8.61 20.19 13.21
C ARG A 36 7.53 19.23 12.70
N HIS A 37 6.88 18.46 13.57
CA HIS A 37 5.74 17.62 13.17
C HIS A 37 4.66 18.43 12.47
N MET A 38 4.28 19.58 13.03
CA MET A 38 3.26 20.46 12.44
C MET A 38 3.70 21.03 11.08
N VAL A 39 4.93 21.54 10.99
CA VAL A 39 5.45 22.11 9.73
C VAL A 39 5.52 21.05 8.64
N GLU A 40 6.09 19.89 8.95
CA GLU A 40 6.18 18.77 8.00
C GLU A 40 4.81 18.25 7.61
N PHE A 41 3.85 18.17 8.55
CA PHE A 41 2.48 17.76 8.26
C PHE A 41 1.85 18.65 7.18
N PHE A 42 1.88 19.98 7.34
CA PHE A 42 1.28 20.87 6.34
C PHE A 42 2.03 20.83 5.00
N ILE A 43 3.36 20.85 5.01
CA ILE A 43 4.16 20.83 3.78
C ILE A 43 3.94 19.53 3.02
N TYR A 44 4.06 18.38 3.68
CA TYR A 44 3.90 17.07 3.05
C TYR A 44 2.50 16.89 2.50
N ASN A 45 1.45 17.19 3.28
CA ASN A 45 0.09 17.02 2.80
C ASN A 45 -0.22 17.96 1.61
N MET A 46 0.25 19.21 1.64
CA MET A 46 0.08 20.13 0.51
C MET A 46 0.78 19.61 -0.75
N VAL A 47 2.04 19.19 -0.64
CA VAL A 47 2.84 18.69 -1.76
C VAL A 47 2.21 17.41 -2.31
N PHE A 48 2.00 16.39 -1.47
CA PHE A 48 1.51 15.09 -1.91
C PHE A 48 0.06 15.14 -2.44
N LEU A 49 -0.80 16.02 -1.90
CA LEU A 49 -2.15 16.23 -2.44
C LEU A 49 -2.09 16.88 -3.83
N SER A 50 -1.25 17.90 -3.98
CA SER A 50 -1.07 18.60 -5.25
C SER A 50 -0.50 17.68 -6.33
N THR A 51 0.52 16.89 -6.00
CA THR A 51 1.12 15.93 -6.94
C THR A 51 0.18 14.77 -7.25
N ALA A 52 -0.50 14.21 -6.25
CA ALA A 52 -1.51 13.17 -6.48
C ALA A 52 -2.60 13.66 -7.43
N HIS A 53 -3.14 14.86 -7.20
CA HIS A 53 -4.16 15.46 -8.07
C HIS A 53 -3.65 15.71 -9.48
N PHE A 54 -2.45 16.30 -9.62
CA PHE A 54 -1.84 16.59 -10.92
C PHE A 54 -1.64 15.33 -11.76
N PHE A 55 -1.02 14.29 -11.18
CA PHE A 55 -0.75 13.06 -11.90
C PHE A 55 -2.00 12.19 -12.11
N TYR A 56 -2.97 12.23 -11.19
CA TYR A 56 -4.28 11.62 -11.40
C TYR A 56 -4.95 12.17 -12.66
N ARG A 57 -4.98 13.50 -12.83
CA ARG A 57 -5.59 14.12 -14.02
C ARG A 57 -4.87 13.75 -15.31
N ARG A 58 -3.54 13.59 -15.28
CA ARG A 58 -2.77 13.17 -16.45
C ARG A 58 -2.98 11.69 -16.80
N ALA A 59 -2.91 10.81 -15.81
CA ALA A 59 -3.02 9.37 -16.01
C ALA A 59 -4.45 8.92 -16.36
N LEU A 60 -5.45 9.48 -15.67
CA LEU A 60 -6.83 8.97 -15.66
C LEU A 60 -7.86 9.90 -16.31
N SER A 61 -7.43 10.96 -16.99
CA SER A 61 -8.34 11.82 -17.76
C SER A 61 -9.10 11.05 -18.85
N PRO A 62 -10.34 11.47 -19.19
CA PRO A 62 -11.06 10.93 -20.34
C PRO A 62 -10.20 11.01 -21.61
N GLY A 63 -10.07 9.89 -22.32
CA GLY A 63 -9.26 9.80 -23.55
C GLY A 63 -7.79 9.41 -23.33
N SER A 64 -7.32 9.31 -22.08
CA SER A 64 -5.97 8.79 -21.79
C SER A 64 -5.80 7.34 -22.27
N PRO A 65 -4.57 6.85 -22.48
CA PRO A 65 -4.32 5.43 -22.79
C PRO A 65 -5.00 4.47 -21.80
N ILE A 66 -4.99 4.79 -20.50
CA ILE A 66 -5.65 4.00 -19.45
C ILE A 66 -7.17 4.03 -19.61
N SER A 67 -7.76 5.21 -19.87
CA SER A 67 -9.20 5.34 -20.10
C SER A 67 -9.67 4.50 -21.30
N ARG A 68 -8.86 4.42 -22.36
CA ARG A 68 -9.13 3.57 -23.53
C ARG A 68 -9.05 2.08 -23.21
N LEU A 69 -8.05 1.65 -22.43
CA LEU A 69 -7.94 0.25 -21.97
C LEU A 69 -9.20 -0.22 -21.23
N PHE A 70 -9.75 0.62 -20.35
CA PHE A 70 -11.01 0.31 -19.67
C PHE A 70 -12.20 0.23 -20.61
N SER A 71 -12.24 1.06 -21.64
CA SER A 71 -13.36 1.09 -22.60
C SER A 71 -13.37 -0.16 -23.49
N SER A 72 -12.21 -0.77 -23.74
CA SER A 72 -12.07 -2.04 -24.47
C SER A 72 -12.15 -3.28 -23.58
N TYR A 73 -12.14 -3.12 -22.26
CA TYR A 73 -12.09 -4.25 -21.34
C TYR A 73 -13.44 -4.96 -21.24
N VAL A 74 -13.45 -6.25 -21.55
CA VAL A 74 -14.61 -7.12 -21.36
C VAL A 74 -14.38 -7.94 -20.10
N PRO A 75 -15.33 -7.94 -19.14
CA PRO A 75 -15.20 -8.69 -17.90
C PRO A 75 -14.91 -10.17 -18.19
N PRO A 76 -13.92 -10.76 -17.52
CA PRO A 76 -13.42 -12.06 -17.89
C PRO A 76 -14.27 -13.16 -17.25
N ALA A 77 -13.94 -14.41 -17.59
CA ALA A 77 -14.54 -15.61 -17.03
C ALA A 77 -14.69 -15.59 -15.49
N LYS A 78 -15.55 -16.49 -15.01
CA LYS A 78 -15.84 -16.69 -13.58
C LYS A 78 -14.57 -16.88 -12.76
N LYS A 79 -14.68 -16.56 -11.47
CA LYS A 79 -13.60 -16.69 -10.49
C LYS A 79 -13.04 -18.11 -10.46
N SER A 80 -11.72 -18.23 -10.58
CA SER A 80 -11.05 -19.53 -10.58
C SER A 80 -10.88 -20.08 -9.16
N ARG A 81 -10.73 -21.40 -9.02
CA ARG A 81 -10.43 -22.02 -7.72
C ARG A 81 -9.16 -21.44 -7.10
N ILE A 82 -8.12 -21.20 -7.90
CA ILE A 82 -6.87 -20.59 -7.45
C ILE A 82 -7.12 -19.19 -6.87
N GLU A 83 -7.98 -18.37 -7.49
CA GLU A 83 -8.32 -17.06 -6.95
C GLU A 83 -9.01 -17.14 -5.59
N ILE A 84 -9.93 -18.11 -5.46
CA ILE A 84 -10.65 -18.34 -4.21
C ILE A 84 -9.63 -18.75 -3.13
N THR A 85 -8.72 -19.68 -3.44
CA THR A 85 -7.66 -20.11 -2.52
C THR A 85 -6.76 -18.93 -2.11
N VAL A 86 -6.24 -18.15 -3.06
CA VAL A 86 -5.39 -16.98 -2.74
C VAL A 86 -6.12 -15.97 -1.86
N GLN A 87 -7.38 -15.66 -2.17
CA GLN A 87 -8.17 -14.76 -1.33
C GLN A 87 -8.41 -15.33 0.07
N LEU A 88 -8.75 -16.62 0.17
CA LEU A 88 -8.98 -17.27 1.46
C LEU A 88 -7.71 -17.25 2.33
N LEU A 89 -6.55 -17.58 1.75
CA LEU A 89 -5.28 -17.56 2.47
C LEU A 89 -4.94 -16.15 2.98
N LEU A 90 -5.08 -15.12 2.14
CA LEU A 90 -4.90 -13.72 2.57
C LEU A 90 -5.88 -13.34 3.69
N THR A 91 -7.15 -13.73 3.56
CA THR A 91 -8.19 -13.40 4.55
C THR A 91 -7.93 -14.08 5.89
N ILE A 92 -7.54 -15.36 5.87
CA ILE A 92 -7.20 -16.13 7.08
C ILE A 92 -5.97 -15.53 7.76
N SER A 93 -4.91 -15.25 6.99
CA SER A 93 -3.67 -14.67 7.52
C SER A 93 -3.93 -13.29 8.16
N LEU A 94 -4.70 -12.42 7.48
CA LEU A 94 -5.10 -11.13 8.05
C LEU A 94 -5.99 -11.30 9.30
N ALA A 95 -6.90 -12.27 9.33
CA ALA A 95 -7.74 -12.52 10.49
C ALA A 95 -6.92 -12.98 11.71
N ILE A 96 -5.89 -13.80 11.49
CA ILE A 96 -4.91 -14.19 12.52
C ILE A 96 -4.18 -12.95 13.04
N THR A 97 -3.69 -12.08 12.15
CA THR A 97 -3.05 -10.81 12.52
C THR A 97 -3.99 -9.94 13.36
N VAL A 98 -5.24 -9.77 12.94
CA VAL A 98 -6.25 -8.99 13.68
C VAL A 98 -6.47 -9.57 15.08
N TYR A 99 -6.59 -10.89 15.19
CA TYR A 99 -6.74 -11.57 16.48
C TYR A 99 -5.53 -11.32 17.39
N GLN A 100 -4.31 -11.55 16.90
CA GLN A 100 -3.06 -11.34 17.65
C GLN A 100 -2.89 -9.87 18.10
N LYS A 101 -3.27 -8.91 17.24
CA LYS A 101 -3.22 -7.48 17.59
C LYS A 101 -4.33 -7.10 18.58
N TRP A 102 -5.52 -7.68 18.45
CA TRP A 102 -6.61 -7.48 19.42
C TRP A 102 -6.19 -7.94 20.81
N THR A 103 -5.65 -9.16 20.93
CA THR A 103 -5.26 -9.75 22.23
C THR A 103 -4.18 -8.97 22.94
N ARG A 104 -3.33 -8.23 22.21
CA ARG A 104 -2.25 -7.41 22.77
C ARG A 104 -2.56 -5.91 22.85
N GLY A 105 -3.79 -5.50 22.54
CA GLY A 105 -4.16 -4.07 22.51
C GLY A 105 -3.44 -3.26 21.41
N GLY A 106 -2.89 -3.93 20.40
CA GLY A 106 -2.10 -3.35 19.31
C GLY A 106 -2.90 -3.07 18.02
N LEU A 107 -4.22 -2.89 18.08
CA LEU A 107 -5.06 -2.75 16.88
C LEU A 107 -4.67 -1.59 15.97
N LEU A 108 -4.09 -0.53 16.52
CA LEU A 108 -3.62 0.61 15.73
C LEU A 108 -2.51 0.21 14.74
N TYR A 109 -1.74 -0.84 15.04
CA TYR A 109 -0.73 -1.38 14.13
C TYR A 109 -1.35 -2.06 12.90
N LEU A 110 -2.66 -2.36 12.86
CA LEU A 110 -3.34 -2.78 11.63
C LEU A 110 -3.33 -1.71 10.54
N LEU A 111 -3.00 -0.46 10.89
CA LEU A 111 -2.76 0.61 9.93
C LEU A 111 -1.36 0.53 9.28
N GLN A 112 -0.49 -0.38 9.71
CA GLN A 112 0.79 -0.56 9.02
C GLN A 112 0.55 -0.94 7.53
N PRO A 113 1.41 -0.46 6.61
CA PRO A 113 1.13 -0.61 5.18
C PRO A 113 0.98 -2.04 4.68
N CYS A 114 1.60 -3.04 5.30
CA CYS A 114 1.45 -4.44 4.94
C CYS A 114 0.01 -4.94 5.15
N HIS A 115 -0.60 -4.67 6.30
CA HIS A 115 -1.98 -5.07 6.59
C HIS A 115 -3.00 -4.27 5.75
N MET A 116 -2.73 -2.98 5.53
CA MET A 116 -3.52 -2.17 4.59
C MET A 116 -3.43 -2.70 3.16
N SER A 117 -2.25 -3.18 2.75
CA SER A 117 -2.06 -3.85 1.47
C SER A 117 -2.81 -5.17 1.41
N ALA A 118 -2.82 -5.95 2.50
CA ALA A 118 -3.59 -7.20 2.57
C ALA A 118 -5.09 -6.92 2.40
N MET A 119 -5.63 -5.94 3.12
CA MET A 119 -7.03 -5.49 2.96
C MET A 119 -7.32 -5.01 1.53
N MET A 120 -6.41 -4.24 0.93
CA MET A 120 -6.53 -3.78 -0.45
C MET A 120 -6.56 -4.97 -1.43
N LEU A 121 -5.64 -5.92 -1.32
CA LEU A 121 -5.60 -7.10 -2.21
C LEU A 121 -6.82 -8.01 -2.02
N ILE A 122 -7.26 -8.23 -0.77
CA ILE A 122 -8.51 -8.97 -0.48
C ILE A 122 -9.69 -8.27 -1.16
N SER A 123 -9.79 -6.95 -1.04
CA SER A 123 -10.86 -6.18 -1.69
C SER A 123 -10.78 -6.31 -3.21
N ILE A 124 -9.59 -6.20 -3.82
CA ILE A 124 -9.38 -6.35 -5.26
C ILE A 124 -9.84 -7.74 -5.72
N LEU A 125 -9.48 -8.80 -4.99
CA LEU A 125 -9.86 -10.19 -5.30
C LEU A 125 -11.37 -10.41 -5.16
N ALA A 126 -11.99 -9.86 -4.13
CA ALA A 126 -13.44 -9.92 -3.90
C ALA A 126 -14.24 -9.06 -4.90
N GLY A 127 -13.64 -7.98 -5.38
CA GLY A 127 -14.32 -6.94 -6.15
C GLY A 127 -14.82 -7.40 -7.53
N PRO A 128 -15.94 -6.83 -8.00
CA PRO A 128 -16.50 -7.14 -9.31
C PRO A 128 -15.62 -6.56 -10.43
N LYS A 129 -15.20 -7.40 -11.39
CA LYS A 129 -14.16 -7.06 -12.37
C LYS A 129 -14.65 -6.15 -13.50
N ASP A 130 -15.96 -6.00 -13.67
CA ASP A 130 -16.59 -4.99 -14.53
C ASP A 130 -16.44 -3.55 -14.00
N ARG A 131 -16.09 -3.38 -12.72
CA ARG A 131 -15.84 -2.06 -12.14
C ARG A 131 -14.37 -1.67 -12.31
N LYS A 132 -14.10 -0.36 -12.42
CA LYS A 132 -12.74 0.17 -12.63
C LYS A 132 -11.85 0.05 -11.39
N TRP A 133 -12.42 0.17 -10.20
CA TRP A 133 -11.66 0.32 -8.96
C TRP A 133 -10.71 -0.84 -8.63
N PRO A 134 -11.03 -2.15 -8.84
CA PRO A 134 -10.10 -3.22 -8.51
C PRO A 134 -8.84 -3.14 -9.38
N HIS A 135 -9.00 -2.73 -10.64
CA HIS A 135 -7.89 -2.55 -11.57
C HIS A 135 -7.05 -1.32 -11.20
N ILE A 136 -7.69 -0.21 -10.82
CA ILE A 136 -6.98 0.99 -10.37
C ILE A 136 -6.13 0.66 -9.14
N LEU A 137 -6.71 0.04 -8.11
CA LEU A 137 -6.01 -0.32 -6.89
C LEU A 137 -4.87 -1.32 -7.14
N LEU A 138 -5.07 -2.31 -8.02
CA LEU A 138 -4.01 -3.25 -8.38
C LEU A 138 -2.82 -2.54 -9.05
N ASN A 139 -3.09 -1.62 -9.96
CA ASN A 139 -2.02 -0.89 -10.64
C ASN A 139 -1.30 0.09 -9.71
N ILE A 140 -1.98 0.69 -8.73
CA ILE A 140 -1.33 1.44 -7.66
C ILE A 140 -0.47 0.50 -6.81
N TYR A 141 -1.00 -0.66 -6.43
CA TYR A 141 -0.29 -1.64 -5.60
C TYR A 141 1.04 -2.08 -6.22
N PHE A 142 1.09 -2.31 -7.53
CA PHE A 142 2.34 -2.63 -8.24
C PHE A 142 3.47 -1.61 -8.00
N HIS A 143 3.14 -0.34 -7.77
CA HIS A 143 4.12 0.72 -7.49
C HIS A 143 4.49 0.86 -6.01
N ILE A 144 3.74 0.25 -5.09
CA ILE A 144 3.97 0.38 -3.64
C ILE A 144 4.29 -0.96 -2.97
N MET A 145 4.29 -2.07 -3.73
CA MET A 145 4.60 -3.41 -3.22
C MET A 145 6.05 -3.57 -2.72
N TRP A 146 6.94 -2.62 -3.04
CA TRP A 146 8.30 -2.58 -2.46
C TRP A 146 8.27 -2.49 -0.94
N GLY A 147 7.20 -1.97 -0.33
CA GLY A 147 7.04 -1.97 1.13
C GLY A 147 7.04 -3.39 1.71
N THR A 148 6.34 -4.31 1.06
CA THR A 148 6.35 -5.75 1.41
C THR A 148 7.74 -6.36 1.28
N MET A 149 8.48 -5.99 0.24
CA MET A 149 9.84 -6.48 0.02
C MET A 149 10.80 -5.97 1.10
N LEU A 150 10.71 -4.69 1.47
CA LEU A 150 11.52 -4.14 2.56
C LEU A 150 11.21 -4.82 3.89
N ALA A 151 9.93 -5.10 4.19
CA ALA A 151 9.54 -5.82 5.39
C ALA A 151 10.12 -7.25 5.43
N LEU A 152 10.23 -7.93 4.28
CA LEU A 152 10.88 -9.24 4.22
C LEU A 152 12.42 -9.16 4.32
N LEU A 153 13.04 -8.11 3.77
CA LEU A 153 14.49 -7.92 3.78
C LEU A 153 15.01 -7.46 5.15
N SER A 154 14.23 -6.64 5.85
CA SER A 154 14.57 -6.05 7.14
C SER A 154 13.35 -6.10 8.05
N PRO A 155 12.94 -7.31 8.49
CA PRO A 155 11.75 -7.48 9.30
C PRO A 155 11.95 -6.88 10.69
N ASP A 156 10.95 -6.14 11.17
CA ASP A 156 10.89 -5.68 12.56
C ASP A 156 10.00 -6.63 13.37
N LEU A 157 10.64 -7.56 14.07
CA LEU A 157 10.00 -8.63 14.82
C LEU A 157 10.15 -8.47 16.34
N ARG A 158 10.62 -7.31 16.80
CA ARG A 158 10.94 -7.10 18.23
C ARG A 158 9.74 -7.26 19.16
N ASP A 159 8.56 -6.99 18.64
CA ASP A 159 7.31 -7.02 19.39
C ASP A 159 6.45 -8.24 19.05
N TYR A 160 7.08 -9.36 18.65
CA TYR A 160 6.40 -10.62 18.28
C TYR A 160 6.58 -11.66 19.38
N ASP A 161 5.52 -11.88 20.16
CA ASP A 161 5.57 -12.69 21.39
C ASP A 161 4.55 -13.84 21.38
N MET A 162 3.59 -13.83 20.45
CA MET A 162 2.54 -14.84 20.39
C MET A 162 2.95 -16.02 19.51
N PHE A 163 2.43 -17.20 19.84
CA PHE A 163 2.53 -18.36 18.98
C PHE A 163 2.03 -18.04 17.56
N PHE A 164 2.77 -18.50 16.56
CA PHE A 164 2.46 -18.36 15.14
C PHE A 164 2.48 -16.91 14.61
N GLU A 165 2.97 -15.93 15.37
CA GLU A 165 2.99 -14.53 14.94
C GLU A 165 4.05 -14.28 13.87
N VAL A 166 5.27 -14.79 14.10
CA VAL A 166 6.39 -14.64 13.16
C VAL A 166 6.12 -15.42 11.88
N GLU A 167 5.61 -16.65 11.99
CA GLU A 167 5.24 -17.48 10.86
C GLU A 167 4.12 -16.82 10.04
N ASN A 168 3.08 -16.32 10.70
CA ASN A 168 1.99 -15.61 10.01
C ASN A 168 2.48 -14.32 9.34
N PHE A 169 3.45 -13.60 9.94
CA PHE A 169 4.09 -12.46 9.29
C PHE A 169 4.70 -12.85 7.95
N TYR A 170 5.55 -13.88 7.90
CA TYR A 170 6.15 -14.32 6.65
C TYR A 170 5.10 -14.83 5.66
N ILE A 171 4.11 -15.61 6.12
CA ILE A 171 3.01 -16.10 5.27
C ILE A 171 2.25 -14.92 4.64
N GLU A 172 1.85 -13.92 5.42
CA GLU A 172 1.13 -12.74 4.94
C GLU A 172 1.96 -12.01 3.88
N HIS A 173 3.24 -11.78 4.16
CA HIS A 173 4.13 -11.04 3.25
C HIS A 173 4.44 -11.81 1.96
N TYR A 174 4.58 -13.14 2.00
CA TYR A 174 4.66 -13.93 0.78
C TYR A 174 3.36 -13.89 -0.02
N LEU A 175 2.21 -13.98 0.64
CA LEU A 175 0.91 -13.85 -0.03
C LEU A 175 0.73 -12.47 -0.69
N LEU A 176 1.21 -11.40 -0.06
CA LEU A 176 1.23 -10.05 -0.61
C LEU A 176 2.06 -9.95 -1.91
N LEU A 177 3.06 -10.81 -2.12
CA LEU A 177 3.84 -10.89 -3.36
C LEU A 177 3.28 -11.92 -4.37
N ILE A 178 2.69 -13.02 -3.90
CA ILE A 178 2.12 -14.08 -4.74
C ILE A 178 0.80 -13.63 -5.38
N ALA A 179 -0.07 -12.95 -4.62
CA ALA A 179 -1.36 -12.48 -5.10
C ALA A 179 -1.28 -11.58 -6.35
N PRO A 180 -0.45 -10.52 -6.41
CA PRO A 180 -0.31 -9.72 -7.63
C PRO A 180 0.21 -10.54 -8.83
N VAL A 181 1.12 -11.49 -8.60
CA VAL A 181 1.62 -12.40 -9.66
C VAL A 181 0.49 -13.26 -10.20
N TYR A 182 -0.34 -13.86 -9.32
CA TYR A 182 -1.55 -14.56 -9.73
C TYR A 182 -2.48 -13.66 -10.54
N MET A 183 -2.69 -12.41 -10.11
CA MET A 183 -3.58 -11.48 -10.81
C MET A 183 -3.08 -11.17 -12.22
N ILE A 184 -1.76 -11.05 -12.41
CA ILE A 184 -1.15 -10.90 -13.74
C ILE A 184 -1.44 -12.12 -14.62
N TRP A 185 -1.11 -13.31 -14.10
CA TRP A 185 -1.28 -14.59 -14.78
C TRP A 185 -2.73 -14.87 -15.16
N SER A 186 -3.66 -14.60 -14.25
CA SER A 186 -5.08 -14.95 -14.39
C SER A 186 -5.74 -14.31 -15.61
N ASN A 187 -5.15 -13.24 -16.14
CA ASN A 187 -5.68 -12.39 -17.21
C ASN A 187 -7.05 -11.76 -16.87
N ARG A 188 -7.44 -11.77 -15.59
CA ARG A 188 -8.73 -11.22 -15.13
C ARG A 188 -8.69 -9.73 -14.82
N TYR A 189 -7.50 -9.13 -14.83
CA TYR A 189 -7.28 -7.75 -14.44
C TYR A 189 -6.68 -6.95 -15.59
N VAL A 190 -7.11 -5.69 -15.70
CA VAL A 190 -6.48 -4.71 -16.59
C VAL A 190 -5.17 -4.29 -15.97
N ILE A 191 -4.07 -4.66 -16.61
CA ILE A 191 -2.72 -4.23 -16.22
C ILE A 191 -2.34 -3.06 -17.11
N TRP A 192 -1.89 -1.96 -16.50
CA TRP A 192 -1.46 -0.78 -17.24
C TRP A 192 0.02 -0.90 -17.63
N PRO A 193 0.39 -0.38 -18.81
CA PRO A 193 1.79 -0.15 -19.14
C PRO A 193 2.47 0.69 -18.07
N ALA A 194 3.78 0.52 -17.92
CA ALA A 194 4.56 1.33 -16.98
C ALA A 194 4.41 2.82 -17.33
N SER A 195 4.11 3.65 -16.33
CA SER A 195 3.84 5.08 -16.52
C SER A 195 4.38 5.88 -15.35
N MET A 196 5.13 6.94 -15.67
CA MET A 196 5.72 7.81 -14.65
C MET A 196 4.61 8.58 -13.92
N ASP A 197 3.55 8.96 -14.65
CA ASP A 197 2.39 9.61 -14.06
C ASP A 197 1.71 8.68 -13.03
N VAL A 198 1.56 7.39 -13.35
CA VAL A 198 0.98 6.42 -12.40
C VAL A 198 1.92 6.16 -11.22
N ALA A 199 3.23 6.07 -11.46
CA ALA A 199 4.22 5.86 -10.41
C ALA A 199 4.21 6.99 -9.38
N LEU A 200 4.29 8.24 -9.85
CA LEU A 200 4.29 9.43 -9.00
C LEU A 200 2.93 9.66 -8.34
N MET A 201 1.82 9.35 -9.01
CA MET A 201 0.49 9.33 -8.39
C MET A 201 0.44 8.29 -7.25
N SER A 202 0.91 7.07 -7.48
CA SER A 202 0.89 5.98 -6.51
C SER A 202 1.74 6.28 -5.29
N PHE A 203 2.96 6.80 -5.50
CA PHE A 203 3.80 7.32 -4.43
C PHE A 203 3.09 8.40 -3.63
N SER A 204 2.50 9.40 -4.32
CA SER A 204 1.86 10.54 -3.65
C SER A 204 0.67 10.09 -2.80
N LEU A 205 -0.12 9.11 -3.27
CA LEU A 205 -1.23 8.53 -2.50
C LEU A 205 -0.73 7.75 -1.27
N PHE A 206 0.35 6.97 -1.41
CA PHE A 206 0.99 6.29 -0.28
C PHE A 206 1.56 7.28 0.74
N ALA A 207 2.22 8.33 0.26
CA ALA A 207 2.81 9.36 1.10
C ALA A 207 1.73 10.23 1.80
N LEU A 208 0.59 10.47 1.15
CA LEU A 208 -0.61 11.06 1.78
C LEU A 208 -1.16 10.16 2.87
N TYR A 209 -1.30 8.85 2.63
CA TYR A 209 -1.75 7.93 3.66
C TYR A 209 -0.82 7.99 4.89
N HIS A 210 0.49 7.98 4.68
CA HIS A 210 1.48 8.13 5.73
C HIS A 210 1.39 9.47 6.48
N SER A 211 1.44 10.57 5.74
CA SER A 211 1.51 11.92 6.34
C SER A 211 0.19 12.40 6.90
N MET A 212 -0.94 12.04 6.29
CA MET A 212 -2.27 12.49 6.71
C MET A 212 -2.89 11.57 7.75
N ILE A 213 -2.86 10.25 7.52
CA ILE A 213 -3.56 9.29 8.37
C ILE A 213 -2.63 8.78 9.46
N LEU A 214 -1.54 8.11 9.08
CA LEU A 214 -0.65 7.47 10.06
C LEU A 214 0.00 8.49 10.99
N SER A 215 0.50 9.62 10.48
CA SER A 215 1.15 10.63 11.31
C SER A 215 0.19 11.24 12.32
N THR A 216 -1.07 11.47 11.94
CA THR A 216 -2.10 12.00 12.84
C THR A 216 -2.42 11.01 13.93
N VAL A 217 -2.69 9.75 13.56
CA VAL A 217 -2.99 8.68 14.54
C VAL A 217 -1.80 8.45 15.46
N ALA A 218 -0.58 8.42 14.92
CA ALA A 218 0.66 8.26 15.69
C ALA A 218 0.79 9.36 16.76
N LEU A 219 0.61 10.62 16.38
CA LEU A 219 0.71 11.76 17.31
C LEU A 219 -0.38 11.74 18.39
N VAL A 220 -1.64 11.46 18.01
CA VAL A 220 -2.77 11.43 18.96
C VAL A 220 -2.68 10.24 19.91
N ARG A 221 -2.05 9.13 19.49
CA ARG A 221 -1.98 7.88 20.27
C ARG A 221 -0.63 7.62 20.92
N GLY A 222 0.40 8.40 20.58
CA GLY A 222 1.75 8.21 21.09
C GLY A 222 2.42 6.93 20.60
N GLN A 223 1.95 6.36 19.50
CA GLN A 223 2.48 5.12 18.93
C GLN A 223 3.24 5.42 17.65
N ASN A 224 4.44 4.85 17.50
CA ASN A 224 5.35 5.10 16.39
C ASN A 224 4.96 4.31 15.14
N LEU A 225 3.75 4.59 14.62
CA LEU A 225 3.21 3.92 13.44
C LEU A 225 4.11 4.17 12.23
N ASN A 226 4.69 3.08 11.74
CA ASN A 226 5.62 3.05 10.61
C ASN A 226 6.70 4.15 10.69
N TYR A 227 7.28 4.29 11.88
CA TYR A 227 8.42 5.16 12.17
C TYR A 227 8.17 6.66 11.93
N LEU A 228 6.92 7.12 12.05
CA LEU A 228 6.57 8.52 11.81
C LEU A 228 6.91 9.47 12.95
N LEU A 229 7.17 8.94 14.16
CA LEU A 229 7.57 9.72 15.32
C LEU A 229 9.09 9.67 15.55
N MET A 230 9.70 8.51 15.30
CA MET A 230 11.14 8.28 15.40
C MET A 230 11.61 7.23 14.38
N PRO A 231 12.88 7.28 13.93
CA PRO A 231 13.40 6.33 12.94
C PRO A 231 13.49 4.89 13.52
N PRO A 232 13.43 3.86 12.65
CA PRO A 232 13.82 2.51 13.07
C PRO A 232 15.32 2.46 13.38
N PRO A 233 15.77 1.55 14.25
CA PRO A 233 17.19 1.22 14.36
C PRO A 233 17.75 0.81 13.00
N GLY A 234 18.97 1.27 12.69
CA GLY A 234 19.65 0.93 11.45
C GLY A 234 19.87 2.14 10.51
N PRO A 235 19.95 1.93 9.19
CA PRO A 235 20.49 2.94 8.26
C PRO A 235 19.77 4.30 8.31
N LEU A 236 18.46 4.26 8.52
CA LEU A 236 17.64 5.47 8.55
C LEU A 236 17.93 6.36 9.77
N GLN A 237 18.39 5.77 10.87
CA GLN A 237 18.78 6.45 12.10
C GLN A 237 19.99 7.38 11.89
N PHE A 238 20.92 7.03 10.99
CA PHE A 238 22.12 7.83 10.71
C PHE A 238 21.81 9.22 10.12
N PHE A 239 20.62 9.40 9.54
CA PHE A 239 20.19 10.70 9.01
C PHE A 239 19.63 11.63 10.09
N GLY A 240 19.59 11.18 11.34
CA GLY A 240 19.17 11.97 12.49
C GLY A 240 17.79 12.59 12.28
N LYS A 241 17.66 13.88 12.56
CA LYS A 241 16.38 14.59 12.41
C LYS A 241 15.90 14.64 10.95
N TRP A 242 16.73 14.37 9.95
CA TRP A 242 16.37 14.39 8.51
C TRP A 242 15.84 13.07 7.97
N TYR A 243 15.64 12.07 8.83
CA TYR A 243 15.25 10.73 8.41
C TYR A 243 13.92 10.67 7.64
N ARG A 244 12.89 11.46 7.99
CA ARG A 244 11.59 11.45 7.27
C ARG A 244 11.70 11.94 5.82
N PRO A 245 12.32 13.11 5.53
CA PRO A 245 12.62 13.51 4.16
C PRO A 245 13.41 12.45 3.36
N VAL A 246 14.44 11.85 3.97
CA VAL A 246 15.26 10.81 3.33
C VAL A 246 14.43 9.56 3.06
N MET A 247 13.59 9.15 4.00
CA MET A 247 12.64 8.04 3.83
C MET A 247 11.72 8.28 2.65
N TYR A 248 11.06 9.45 2.56
CA TYR A 248 10.20 9.75 1.41
C TYR A 248 10.96 9.77 0.09
N ALA A 249 12.15 10.38 0.04
CA ALA A 249 12.98 10.40 -1.17
C ALA A 249 13.36 8.99 -1.64
N PHE A 250 13.75 8.12 -0.69
CA PHE A 250 14.05 6.73 -0.97
C PHE A 250 12.80 5.97 -1.46
N CYS A 251 11.66 6.18 -0.81
CA CYS A 251 10.39 5.55 -1.20
C CYS A 251 9.93 5.97 -2.60
N VAL A 252 10.14 7.23 -3.03
CA VAL A 252 9.89 7.66 -4.43
C VAL A 252 10.69 6.79 -5.39
N PHE A 253 11.99 6.61 -5.13
CA PHE A 253 12.85 5.80 -5.98
C PHE A 253 12.38 4.34 -6.03
N LEU A 254 12.00 3.76 -4.88
CA LEU A 254 11.50 2.39 -4.82
C LEU A 254 10.18 2.19 -5.59
N THR A 255 9.38 3.24 -5.80
CA THR A 255 8.18 3.13 -6.65
C THR A 255 8.48 2.81 -8.11
N MET A 256 9.73 3.01 -8.52
CA MET A 256 10.24 2.61 -9.84
C MET A 256 10.49 1.10 -9.94
N SER A 257 10.50 0.35 -8.82
CA SER A 257 10.68 -1.12 -8.83
C SER A 257 9.68 -1.83 -9.74
N ARG A 258 8.47 -1.28 -9.91
CA ARG A 258 7.44 -1.75 -10.87
C ARG A 258 7.96 -1.87 -12.30
N TYR A 259 8.87 -0.98 -12.74
CA TYR A 259 9.42 -0.99 -14.10
C TYR A 259 10.31 -2.20 -14.37
N PHE A 260 10.81 -2.83 -13.30
CA PHE A 260 11.62 -4.04 -13.40
C PHE A 260 10.81 -5.27 -12.99
N LEU A 261 10.31 -5.30 -11.76
CA LEU A 261 9.71 -6.51 -11.17
C LEU A 261 8.44 -6.94 -11.90
N VAL A 262 7.52 -6.00 -12.14
CA VAL A 262 6.23 -6.32 -12.77
C VAL A 262 6.41 -6.58 -14.27
N GLU A 263 7.28 -5.83 -14.95
CA GLU A 263 7.59 -6.09 -16.36
C GLU A 263 8.24 -7.47 -16.55
N LEU A 264 9.15 -7.88 -15.67
CA LEU A 264 9.74 -9.21 -15.71
C LEU A 264 8.66 -10.29 -15.59
N VAL A 265 7.74 -10.16 -14.63
CA VAL A 265 6.63 -11.11 -14.50
C VAL A 265 5.77 -11.11 -15.76
N ILE A 266 5.41 -9.95 -16.33
CA ILE A 266 4.62 -9.88 -17.57
C ILE A 266 5.34 -10.53 -18.76
N GLN A 267 6.65 -10.32 -18.87
CA GLN A 267 7.47 -10.82 -19.98
C GLN A 267 7.62 -12.35 -19.93
N TYR A 268 7.86 -12.93 -18.75
CA TYR A 268 8.19 -14.34 -18.61
C TYR A 268 7.01 -15.23 -18.21
N MET A 269 5.93 -14.66 -17.67
CA MET A 269 4.75 -15.41 -17.24
C MET A 269 3.67 -15.43 -18.33
N PRO A 270 3.39 -16.59 -18.94
CA PRO A 270 2.33 -16.68 -19.95
C PRO A 270 0.98 -16.37 -19.31
N ARG A 271 0.26 -15.39 -19.86
CA ARG A 271 -1.09 -15.06 -19.38
C ARG A 271 -2.06 -16.17 -19.76
N ARG A 272 -2.92 -16.54 -18.80
CA ARG A 272 -3.96 -17.56 -18.99
C ARG A 272 -4.91 -17.13 -20.11
N LYS A 273 -5.17 -18.03 -21.06
CA LYS A 273 -6.21 -17.83 -22.07
C LYS A 273 -7.58 -17.82 -21.39
N ILE A 274 -8.37 -16.78 -21.64
CA ILE A 274 -9.73 -16.65 -21.12
C ILE A 274 -10.69 -16.86 -22.27
N HIS A 275 -11.59 -17.82 -22.12
CA HIS A 275 -12.76 -17.90 -22.99
C HIS A 275 -13.78 -16.89 -22.49
N PRO A 276 -14.22 -15.93 -23.33
CA PRO A 276 -15.28 -15.01 -22.96
C PRO A 276 -16.48 -15.80 -22.48
N LEU A 277 -17.14 -15.33 -21.41
CA LEU A 277 -18.50 -15.81 -21.13
C LEU A 277 -19.31 -15.49 -22.38
N GLN A 278 -19.83 -16.51 -23.06
CA GLN A 278 -20.80 -16.28 -24.12
C GLN A 278 -21.91 -15.44 -23.49
N SER A 279 -22.05 -14.20 -23.96
CA SER A 279 -23.30 -13.49 -23.74
C SER A 279 -24.35 -14.37 -24.40
N GLU A 280 -25.27 -14.95 -23.62
CA GLU A 280 -26.54 -15.40 -24.17
C GLU A 280 -27.25 -14.15 -24.71
N THR A 281 -26.88 -13.73 -25.91
CA THR A 281 -27.72 -12.86 -26.70
C THR A 281 -28.91 -13.71 -27.10
N LYS A 282 -30.10 -13.30 -26.66
CA LYS A 282 -31.39 -13.82 -27.13
C LYS A 282 -31.59 -13.69 -28.65
N ASP A 283 -30.63 -13.13 -29.38
CA ASP A 283 -30.56 -13.10 -30.83
C ASP A 283 -29.19 -13.60 -31.28
N GLY A 284 -29.18 -14.60 -32.16
CA GLY A 284 -28.02 -15.43 -32.51
C GLY A 284 -26.93 -14.77 -33.37
N THR A 285 -26.49 -13.55 -33.04
CA THR A 285 -25.35 -12.90 -33.73
C THR A 285 -24.12 -12.81 -32.85
N VAL A 286 -23.24 -13.80 -32.98
CA VAL A 286 -21.92 -13.81 -32.34
C VAL A 286 -20.98 -12.85 -33.08
N LYS A 287 -20.77 -11.63 -32.56
CA LYS A 287 -19.64 -10.80 -32.96
C LYS A 287 -18.40 -11.17 -32.14
N ARG A 288 -17.53 -12.01 -32.72
CA ARG A 288 -16.17 -12.23 -32.21
C ARG A 288 -15.33 -10.97 -32.43
N LYS A 289 -14.87 -10.34 -31.35
CA LYS A 289 -13.62 -9.59 -31.33
C LYS A 289 -12.73 -10.16 -30.23
N THR A 290 -11.78 -10.98 -30.64
CA THR A 290 -10.63 -11.40 -29.82
C THR A 290 -9.53 -10.37 -29.95
N LEU A 291 -9.01 -9.89 -28.81
CA LEU A 291 -7.67 -9.31 -28.65
C LEU A 291 -6.80 -10.33 -27.92
#